data_AF-A0A349L168-F1
#
_entry.id   AF-A0A349L168-F1
#
_cell.length_a   1.000
_cell.length_b   1.000
_cell.length_c   1.000
_cell.angle_alpha   90.00
_cell.angle_beta   90.00
_cell.angle_gamma   90.00
#
_symmetry.space_group_name_H-M   'P 1'
#
loop_
_entity.id
_entity.type
_entity.pdbx_description
1 polymer ?
#
loop_
_entity_poly.entity_id
_entity_poly.type
_entity_poly.pdbx_seq_one_letter_code
_entity_poly.pdbx_strand_id
1 'polypeptide(L)'
;MLIAFMGVGLSIAGDLYATAMRRDKERQLLFVGHEFRNAIARYYNASGGAGQHQYPLTLEDLLKDPRFPNPTRHLRRLYVDPTTGKNEWGLILVQGRIVGVHPLSPQRPIKQDNFDDDDTGLRQKARYADWNFTYPSDLFLAPKDGAQSPPKARTGTAMN
;
A
#
# COMPACT_ATOMS: atom_id res chain seq x y z
N MET A 1 36.27 43.52 -25.63
CA MET A 1 35.92 42.14 -25.26
C MET A 1 36.11 42.01 -23.75
N LEU A 2 35.03 41.91 -22.97
CA LEU A 2 35.09 41.66 -21.53
C LEU A 2 33.90 40.77 -21.17
N ILE A 3 34.18 39.51 -20.87
CA ILE A 3 33.20 38.53 -20.37
C ILE A 3 33.16 38.71 -18.86
N ALA A 4 32.04 39.18 -18.32
CA ALA A 4 31.81 39.18 -16.88
C ALA A 4 31.13 37.87 -16.49
N PHE A 5 31.83 37.11 -15.65
CA PHE A 5 31.33 35.91 -14.98
C PHE A 5 30.10 36.23 -14.12
N MET A 6 28.90 35.96 -14.64
CA MET A 6 27.70 35.79 -13.82
C MET A 6 27.01 34.52 -14.29
N GLY A 7 27.24 33.42 -13.58
CA GLY A 7 26.67 32.15 -14.04
C GLY A 7 26.92 30.94 -13.16
N VAL A 8 26.93 31.04 -11.83
CA VAL A 8 26.74 29.86 -10.97
C VAL A 8 26.07 30.28 -9.66
N GLY A 9 24.74 30.25 -9.60
CA GLY A 9 24.01 30.60 -8.39
C GLY A 9 22.55 30.13 -8.33
N LEU A 10 22.13 29.18 -9.17
CA LEU A 10 20.73 28.69 -9.21
C LEU A 10 20.58 27.16 -9.12
N SER A 11 21.67 26.39 -9.00
CA SER A 11 21.56 24.92 -9.02
C SER A 11 21.07 24.30 -7.70
N ILE A 12 21.16 25.01 -6.57
CA ILE A 12 20.87 24.43 -5.23
C ILE A 12 19.35 24.48 -4.89
N ALA A 13 18.56 25.30 -5.57
CA ALA A 13 17.12 25.46 -5.26
C ALA A 13 16.22 24.33 -5.81
N GLY A 14 16.68 23.55 -6.79
CA GLY A 14 15.87 22.52 -7.46
C GLY A 14 15.66 21.23 -6.65
N ASP A 15 16.70 20.75 -5.96
CA ASP A 15 16.69 19.44 -5.28
C ASP A 15 15.81 19.43 -4.02
N LEU A 16 15.70 20.57 -3.33
CA LEU A 16 14.84 20.75 -2.16
C LEU A 16 13.35 20.58 -2.54
N TYR A 17 12.96 21.12 -3.69
CA TYR A 17 11.58 21.05 -4.17
C TYR A 17 11.18 19.63 -4.59
N ALA A 18 12.06 18.92 -5.31
CA ALA A 18 11.81 17.54 -5.72
C ALA A 18 11.64 16.59 -4.53
N THR A 19 12.43 16.79 -3.47
CA THR A 19 12.34 15.99 -2.24
C THR A 19 11.05 16.26 -1.48
N ALA A 20 10.62 17.53 -1.38
CA ALA A 20 9.36 17.90 -0.75
C ALA A 20 8.17 17.25 -1.47
N MET A 21 8.11 17.35 -2.80
CA MET A 21 7.06 16.73 -3.61
C MET A 21 7.00 15.21 -3.45
N ARG A 22 8.16 14.55 -3.32
CA ARG A 22 8.20 13.10 -3.10
C ARG A 22 7.65 12.71 -1.73
N ARG A 23 7.95 13.48 -0.68
CA ARG A 23 7.36 13.26 0.66
C ARG A 23 5.84 13.45 0.65
N ASP A 24 5.35 14.44 -0.09
CA ASP A 24 3.91 14.69 -0.22
C ASP A 24 3.20 13.53 -0.92
N LYS A 25 3.78 13.03 -2.02
CA LYS A 25 3.30 11.83 -2.71
C LYS A 25 3.30 10.59 -1.82
N GLU A 26 4.35 10.39 -1.01
CA GLU A 26 4.42 9.28 -0.07
C GLU A 26 3.33 9.35 1.01
N ARG A 27 3.10 10.54 1.60
CA ARG A 27 2.00 10.74 2.56
C ARG A 27 0.65 10.46 1.93
N GLN A 28 0.45 10.91 0.70
CA GLN A 28 -0.77 10.63 -0.05
C GLN A 28 -0.91 9.14 -0.39
N LEU A 29 0.19 8.45 -0.68
CA LEU A 29 0.19 7.01 -0.95
C LEU A 29 -0.27 6.22 0.29
N LEU A 30 0.26 6.56 1.47
CA LEU A 30 -0.18 5.95 2.73
C LEU A 30 -1.67 6.19 2.98
N PHE A 31 -2.12 7.44 2.83
CA PHE A 31 -3.53 7.80 2.98
C PHE A 31 -4.44 6.99 2.04
N VAL A 32 -4.06 6.89 0.76
CA VAL A 32 -4.84 6.14 -0.23
C VAL A 32 -4.81 4.63 0.06
N GLY A 33 -3.66 4.10 0.47
CA GLY A 33 -3.52 2.70 0.87
C GLY A 33 -4.43 2.35 2.06
N HIS A 34 -4.51 3.24 3.05
CA HIS A 34 -5.44 3.11 4.18
C HIS A 34 -6.90 3.16 3.76
N GLU A 35 -7.25 4.06 2.85
CA GLU A 35 -8.61 4.13 2.30
C GLU A 35 -9.02 2.82 1.60
N PHE A 36 -8.12 2.22 0.83
CA PHE A 36 -8.37 0.90 0.24
C PHE A 36 -8.50 -0.20 1.30
N ARG A 37 -7.57 -0.28 2.26
CA ARG A 37 -7.64 -1.24 3.37
C ARG A 37 -8.98 -1.12 4.12
N ASN A 38 -9.37 0.10 4.46
CA ASN A 38 -10.61 0.39 5.18
C ASN A 38 -11.84 0.04 4.34
N ALA A 39 -11.83 0.30 3.04
CA ALA A 39 -12.91 -0.09 2.15
C ALA A 39 -13.05 -1.61 2.04
N ILE A 40 -11.94 -2.34 1.93
CA ILE A 40 -11.93 -3.81 1.93
C ILE A 40 -12.44 -4.35 3.26
N ALA A 41 -12.01 -3.76 4.38
CA ALA A 41 -12.50 -4.12 5.72
C ALA A 41 -14.01 -3.95 5.84
N ARG A 42 -14.54 -2.79 5.41
CA ARG A 42 -15.98 -2.52 5.40
C ARG A 42 -16.74 -3.49 4.51
N TYR A 43 -16.23 -3.78 3.31
CA TYR A 43 -16.84 -4.74 2.39
C TYR A 43 -16.83 -6.17 2.95
N TYR A 44 -15.73 -6.57 3.58
CA TYR A 44 -15.59 -7.89 4.21
C TYR A 44 -16.55 -8.05 5.39
N ASN A 45 -16.65 -7.02 6.25
CA ASN A 45 -17.51 -6.99 7.42
C ASN A 45 -18.98 -6.74 7.09
N ALA A 46 -19.30 -6.25 5.89
CA ALA A 46 -20.67 -6.04 5.44
C ALA A 46 -21.35 -7.39 5.12
N SER A 47 -22.31 -7.77 5.96
CA SER A 47 -23.14 -8.96 5.74
C SER A 47 -24.20 -8.68 4.65
N GLY A 48 -23.87 -8.96 3.39
CA GLY A 48 -24.84 -8.90 2.31
C GLY A 48 -25.65 -10.20 2.25
N GLY A 49 -26.94 -10.15 2.60
CA GLY A 49 -28.00 -11.16 2.37
C GLY A 49 -27.84 -12.57 2.97
N ALA A 50 -26.63 -13.12 2.95
CA ALA A 50 -26.30 -14.51 3.30
C ALA A 50 -25.32 -14.63 4.48
N GLY A 51 -24.99 -13.53 5.17
CA GLY A 51 -24.19 -13.56 6.40
C GLY A 51 -22.73 -14.02 6.26
N GLN A 52 -22.20 -14.12 5.04
CA GLN A 52 -20.82 -14.56 4.81
C GLN A 52 -19.86 -13.38 4.64
N HIS A 53 -18.77 -13.39 5.42
CA HIS A 53 -17.68 -12.44 5.26
C HIS A 53 -16.84 -12.79 4.03
N GLN A 54 -16.92 -11.96 3.00
CA GLN A 54 -16.26 -12.20 1.72
C GLN A 54 -15.57 -10.94 1.21
N TYR A 55 -14.34 -11.12 0.73
CA TYR A 55 -13.56 -10.14 -0.03
C TYR A 55 -14.12 -9.85 -1.44
N PRO A 56 -13.96 -8.63 -1.96
CA PRO A 56 -14.45 -8.25 -3.28
C PRO A 56 -13.73 -9.00 -4.41
N LEU A 57 -14.39 -9.17 -5.55
CA LEU A 57 -13.79 -9.75 -6.74
C LEU A 57 -13.05 -8.69 -7.56
N THR A 58 -13.60 -7.47 -7.56
CA THR A 58 -13.09 -6.33 -8.33
C THR A 58 -12.96 -5.09 -7.45
N LEU A 59 -12.15 -4.11 -7.85
CA LEU A 59 -12.08 -2.84 -7.11
C LEU A 59 -13.37 -2.03 -7.26
N GLU A 60 -14.10 -2.25 -8.36
CA GLU A 60 -15.39 -1.63 -8.65
C GLU A 60 -16.46 -2.07 -7.65
N ASP A 61 -16.38 -3.29 -7.11
CA ASP A 61 -17.26 -3.78 -6.05
C ASP A 61 -17.14 -2.93 -4.77
N LEU A 62 -15.98 -2.31 -4.52
CA LEU A 62 -15.80 -1.39 -3.39
C LEU A 62 -16.55 -0.06 -3.61
N LEU A 63 -16.72 0.36 -4.86
CA LEU A 63 -17.52 1.56 -5.18
C LEU A 63 -19.01 1.30 -5.11
N LYS A 64 -19.43 0.11 -5.57
CA LYS A 64 -20.84 -0.28 -5.61
C LYS A 64 -20.96 -1.76 -5.28
N ASP A 65 -21.36 -2.04 -4.04
CA ASP A 65 -21.51 -3.41 -3.58
C ASP A 65 -22.72 -4.08 -4.26
N PRO A 66 -22.52 -5.14 -5.06
CA PRO A 66 -23.60 -5.82 -5.77
C PRO A 66 -24.47 -6.70 -4.84
N ARG A 67 -24.06 -6.92 -3.58
CA ARG A 67 -24.79 -7.78 -2.65
C ARG A 67 -26.03 -7.13 -2.06
N PHE A 68 -26.10 -5.81 -2.10
CA PHE A 68 -27.19 -5.05 -1.53
C PHE A 68 -28.10 -4.52 -2.66
N PRO A 69 -29.43 -4.62 -2.51
CA PRO A 69 -30.36 -4.03 -3.48
C PRO A 69 -30.23 -2.49 -3.53
N ASN A 70 -29.82 -1.89 -2.41
CA ASN A 70 -29.47 -0.47 -2.36
C ASN A 70 -27.96 -0.28 -2.61
N PRO A 71 -27.53 0.76 -3.35
CA PRO A 71 -26.12 1.01 -3.63
C PRO A 71 -25.34 1.34 -2.35
N THR A 72 -24.68 0.36 -1.75
CA THR A 72 -23.73 0.59 -0.64
C THR A 72 -22.34 0.85 -1.23
N ARG A 73 -21.75 1.98 -0.85
CA ARG A 73 -20.39 2.37 -1.28
C ARG A 73 -19.42 2.23 -0.12
N HIS A 74 -18.38 1.42 -0.29
CA HIS A 74 -17.33 1.24 0.72
C HIS A 74 -16.13 2.16 0.48
N LEU A 75 -15.90 2.51 -0.79
CA LEU A 75 -14.89 3.44 -1.26
C LEU A 75 -15.55 4.62 -1.99
N ARG A 76 -15.04 5.84 -1.77
CA ARG A 76 -15.60 7.06 -2.38
C ARG A 76 -15.34 7.15 -3.88
N ARG A 77 -14.13 6.77 -4.30
CA ARG A 77 -13.64 6.79 -5.68
C ARG A 77 -12.43 5.88 -5.82
N LEU A 78 -12.13 5.42 -7.03
CA LEU A 78 -10.85 4.80 -7.32
C LEU A 78 -9.78 5.89 -7.31
N TYR A 79 -8.84 5.77 -6.37
CA TYR A 79 -7.74 6.72 -6.25
C TYR A 79 -6.65 6.42 -7.28
N VAL A 80 -5.97 7.47 -7.72
CA VAL A 80 -4.77 7.38 -8.56
C VAL A 80 -3.59 7.09 -7.65
N ASP A 81 -2.67 6.22 -8.08
CA ASP A 81 -1.38 6.02 -7.42
C ASP A 81 -0.58 7.33 -7.50
N PRO A 82 -0.30 8.00 -6.36
CA PRO A 82 0.39 9.30 -6.35
C PRO A 82 1.82 9.24 -6.88
N THR A 83 2.43 8.06 -6.89
CA THR A 83 3.81 7.86 -7.32
C THR A 83 3.92 7.70 -8.83
N THR A 84 3.01 6.94 -9.45
CA THR A 84 2.98 6.71 -10.90
C THR A 84 2.08 7.70 -11.66
N GLY A 85 1.13 8.34 -10.96
CA GLY A 85 0.13 9.22 -11.56
C GLY A 85 -0.96 8.49 -12.36
N LYS A 86 -1.05 7.16 -12.23
CA LYS A 86 -2.01 6.31 -12.94
C LYS A 86 -3.04 5.73 -11.98
N ASN A 87 -4.22 5.36 -12.49
CA ASN A 87 -5.24 4.64 -11.71
C ASN A 87 -4.95 3.12 -11.64
N GLU A 88 -3.69 2.71 -11.85
CA GLU A 88 -3.26 1.32 -11.89
C GLU A 88 -2.68 0.94 -10.53
N TRP A 89 -3.26 -0.08 -9.91
CA TRP A 89 -2.80 -0.66 -8.64
C TRP A 89 -2.51 -2.14 -8.81
N GLY A 90 -1.46 -2.62 -8.14
CA GLY A 90 -1.24 -4.04 -7.99
C GLY A 90 -2.28 -4.64 -7.06
N LEU A 91 -2.90 -5.76 -7.46
CA LEU A 91 -3.91 -6.45 -6.67
C LEU A 91 -3.30 -7.62 -5.92
N ILE A 92 -3.67 -7.77 -4.65
CA ILE A 92 -3.29 -8.89 -3.82
C ILE A 92 -4.50 -9.82 -3.74
N LEU A 93 -4.37 -11.01 -4.33
CA LEU A 93 -5.45 -11.98 -4.45
C LEU A 93 -5.21 -13.18 -3.54
N VAL A 94 -6.25 -13.57 -2.80
CA VAL A 94 -6.30 -14.84 -2.05
C VAL A 94 -7.56 -15.57 -2.51
N GLN A 95 -7.40 -16.79 -3.01
CA GLN A 95 -8.51 -17.59 -3.58
C GLN A 95 -9.33 -16.81 -4.64
N GLY A 96 -8.65 -16.00 -5.46
CA GLY A 96 -9.28 -15.20 -6.51
C GLY A 96 -10.03 -13.94 -6.03
N ARG A 97 -9.92 -13.57 -4.76
CA ARG A 97 -10.55 -12.36 -4.19
C ARG A 97 -9.52 -11.35 -3.73
N ILE A 98 -9.84 -10.07 -3.85
CA ILE A 98 -8.94 -8.95 -3.52
C ILE A 98 -8.92 -8.74 -2.01
N VAL A 99 -7.78 -9.04 -1.40
CA VAL A 99 -7.53 -8.82 0.05
C VAL A 99 -6.74 -7.55 0.31
N GLY A 100 -6.17 -6.94 -0.73
CA GLY A 100 -5.37 -5.74 -0.60
C GLY A 100 -4.86 -5.21 -1.94
N VAL A 101 -4.17 -4.08 -1.86
CA VAL A 101 -3.56 -3.41 -3.00
C VAL A 101 -2.12 -2.99 -2.68
N HIS A 102 -1.31 -2.79 -3.71
CA HIS A 102 0.02 -2.19 -3.59
C HIS A 102 0.28 -1.27 -4.79
N PRO A 103 1.08 -0.20 -4.63
CA PRO A 103 1.43 0.66 -5.75
C PRO A 103 2.38 -0.08 -6.72
N LEU A 104 2.59 0.47 -7.92
CA LEU A 104 3.43 -0.18 -8.94
C LEU A 104 4.82 0.47 -9.08
N SER A 105 5.10 1.52 -8.31
CA SER A 105 6.35 2.26 -8.42
C SER A 105 7.56 1.47 -7.86
N PRO A 106 8.65 1.33 -8.62
CA PRO A 106 9.89 0.71 -8.16
C PRO A 106 10.74 1.65 -7.29
N GLN A 107 10.30 2.89 -7.07
CA GLN A 107 11.06 3.87 -6.28
C GLN A 107 11.16 3.45 -4.81
N ARG A 108 12.28 3.80 -4.19
CA ARG A 108 12.51 3.52 -2.76
C ARG A 108 11.60 4.39 -1.88
N PRO A 109 11.04 3.88 -0.77
CA PRO A 109 10.35 4.71 0.20
C PRO A 109 11.31 5.63 0.96
N ILE A 110 10.87 6.86 1.25
CA ILE A 110 11.55 7.78 2.16
C ILE A 110 11.29 7.32 3.61
N LYS A 111 10.04 6.98 3.94
CA LYS A 111 9.69 6.46 5.27
C LYS A 111 10.12 4.99 5.37
N GLN A 112 11.02 4.72 6.31
CA GLN A 112 11.57 3.38 6.55
C GLN A 112 11.15 2.81 7.92
N ASP A 113 10.69 3.68 8.83
CA ASP A 113 10.31 3.32 10.19
C ASP A 113 9.25 4.28 10.78
N ASN A 114 8.90 4.10 12.05
CA ASN A 114 7.90 4.84 12.81
C ASN A 114 6.51 4.75 12.18
N PHE A 115 6.15 3.56 11.71
CA PHE A 115 4.81 3.24 11.21
C PHE A 115 3.92 2.80 12.37
N ASP A 116 2.63 3.06 12.24
CA ASP A 116 1.61 2.51 13.13
C ASP A 116 1.58 0.97 13.05
N ASP A 117 0.95 0.33 14.04
CA ASP A 117 0.97 -1.14 14.16
C ASP A 117 0.40 -1.83 12.92
N ASP A 118 -0.67 -1.28 12.33
CA ASP A 118 -1.31 -1.75 11.10
C ASP A 118 -0.42 -1.67 9.85
N ASP A 119 0.69 -0.93 9.93
CA ASP A 119 1.62 -0.69 8.83
C ASP A 119 3.01 -1.27 9.10
N THR A 120 3.14 -2.13 10.11
CA THR A 120 4.41 -2.82 10.42
C THR A 120 4.98 -3.56 9.21
N GLY A 121 4.12 -4.11 8.35
CA GLY A 121 4.51 -4.78 7.10
C GLY A 121 5.17 -3.87 6.05
N LEU A 122 5.10 -2.55 6.20
CA LEU A 122 5.69 -1.55 5.28
C LEU A 122 7.12 -1.15 5.67
N ARG A 123 7.58 -1.51 6.88
CA ARG A 123 8.89 -1.17 7.41
C ARG A 123 10.02 -1.77 6.56
N GLN A 124 11.10 -1.01 6.41
CA GLN A 124 12.35 -1.44 5.74
C GLN A 124 12.17 -2.01 4.33
N LYS A 125 11.11 -1.61 3.62
CA LYS A 125 10.88 -2.05 2.23
C LYS A 125 11.79 -1.29 1.26
N ALA A 126 12.27 -2.02 0.27
CA ALA A 126 13.18 -1.49 -0.74
C ALA A 126 12.45 -0.63 -1.76
N ARG A 127 11.17 -0.93 -2.04
CA ARG A 127 10.36 -0.26 -3.07
C ARG A 127 8.96 0.03 -2.55
N TYR A 128 8.31 1.06 -3.09
CA TYR A 128 6.88 1.26 -2.85
C TYR A 128 6.06 0.07 -3.33
N ALA A 129 6.48 -0.62 -4.39
CA ALA A 129 5.82 -1.84 -4.86
C ALA A 129 5.71 -2.96 -3.80
N ASP A 130 6.54 -2.93 -2.76
CA ASP A 130 6.50 -3.89 -1.65
C ASP A 130 5.59 -3.43 -0.49
N TRP A 131 4.98 -2.25 -0.60
CA TRP A 131 4.02 -1.72 0.37
C TRP A 131 2.63 -2.30 0.12
N ASN A 132 2.35 -3.39 0.83
CA ASN A 132 1.11 -4.12 0.72
C ASN A 132 0.08 -3.57 1.73
N PHE A 133 -1.00 -2.99 1.22
CA PHE A 133 -2.14 -2.54 2.02
C PHE A 133 -3.23 -3.61 2.00
N THR A 134 -3.13 -4.57 2.92
CA THR A 134 -4.11 -5.66 3.07
C THR A 134 -5.03 -5.47 4.24
N TYR A 135 -6.20 -6.10 4.17
CA TYR A 135 -7.03 -6.39 5.34
C TYR A 135 -7.18 -7.91 5.49
N PRO A 136 -6.92 -8.47 6.68
CA PRO A 136 -6.35 -7.81 7.84
C PRO A 136 -4.90 -7.32 7.58
N SER A 137 -4.40 -6.39 8.39
CA SER A 137 -3.08 -5.76 8.23
C SER A 137 -1.92 -6.75 8.42
N ASP A 138 -2.14 -7.78 9.23
CA ASP A 138 -1.21 -8.87 9.52
C ASP A 138 -1.36 -10.07 8.58
N LEU A 139 -2.13 -9.92 7.50
CA LEU A 139 -2.36 -11.00 6.54
C LEU A 139 -1.01 -11.51 6.01
N PHE A 140 -0.71 -12.77 6.36
CA PHE A 140 0.53 -13.40 5.94
C PHE A 140 0.49 -13.67 4.44
N LEU A 141 1.12 -12.78 3.68
CA LEU A 141 1.42 -12.99 2.28
C LEU A 141 2.73 -13.77 2.21
N ALA A 142 2.68 -14.98 1.65
CA ALA A 142 3.91 -15.71 1.35
C ALA A 142 4.84 -14.80 0.54
N PRO A 143 6.11 -14.61 0.96
CA PRO A 143 7.06 -13.79 0.22
C PRO A 143 7.13 -14.23 -1.24
N LYS A 144 7.01 -13.28 -2.17
CA LYS A 144 7.04 -13.58 -3.61
C LYS A 144 8.45 -13.88 -4.15
N ASP A 145 9.48 -13.84 -3.31
CA ASP A 145 10.81 -14.34 -3.60
C ASP A 145 11.40 -14.93 -2.31
N GLY A 146 12.18 -16.01 -2.43
CA GLY A 146 12.75 -16.83 -1.34
C GLY A 146 13.74 -16.14 -0.39
N ALA A 147 13.39 -14.97 0.15
CA ALA A 147 14.07 -14.38 1.31
C ALA A 147 13.62 -15.12 2.59
N GLN A 148 14.29 -16.25 2.78
CA GLN A 148 14.41 -17.07 3.98
C GLN A 148 14.12 -16.30 5.28
N SER A 149 13.00 -16.64 5.94
CA SER A 149 12.92 -16.46 7.39
C SER A 149 13.89 -17.44 8.04
N PRO A 150 14.78 -17.02 8.96
CA PRO A 150 15.55 -17.99 9.73
C PRO A 150 14.57 -18.86 10.52
N PRO A 151 14.78 -20.18 10.60
CA PRO A 151 13.90 -21.05 11.35
C PRO A 151 13.97 -20.65 12.82
N LYS A 152 12.82 -20.34 13.42
CA LYS A 152 12.67 -20.17 14.86
C LYS A 152 13.03 -21.50 15.51
N ALA A 153 14.26 -21.61 16.01
CA ALA A 153 14.74 -22.77 16.74
C ALA A 153 13.83 -23.00 17.95
N ARG A 154 13.01 -24.06 17.88
CA ARG A 154 12.34 -24.61 19.05
C ARG A 154 13.41 -25.37 19.83
N THR A 155 14.02 -24.72 20.82
CA THR A 155 14.85 -25.43 21.81
C THR A 155 13.90 -26.25 22.68
N GLY A 156 13.66 -27.50 22.27
CA GLY A 156 13.12 -28.52 23.15
C GLY A 156 14.24 -29.01 24.06
N THR A 157 14.25 -28.54 25.31
CA THR A 157 15.00 -29.20 26.38
C THR A 157 14.01 -30.06 27.16
N ALA A 158 13.86 -31.30 26.72
CA ALA A 158 13.42 -32.38 27.59
C ALA A 158 14.68 -32.94 28.25
N MET A 159 14.78 -32.82 29.56
CA MET A 159 15.84 -33.44 30.36
C MET A 159 15.20 -34.55 31.18
N ASN A 160 15.73 -35.76 30.99
CA ASN A 160 15.61 -36.92 31.88
C ASN A 160 16.11 -36.58 33.29
#